data_AF-A0A2D5VGJ6-F1
#
_entry.id   AF-A0A2D5VGJ6-F1
#
_cell.length_a   1.000
_cell.length_b   1.000
_cell.length_c   1.000
_cell.angle_alpha   90.00
_cell.angle_beta   90.00
_cell.angle_gamma   90.00
#
_symmetry.space_group_name_H-M   'P 1'
#
loop_
_entity.id
_entity.type
_entity.pdbx_description
1 polymer ?
#
loop_
_entity_poly.entity_id
_entity_poly.type
_entity_poly.pdbx_seq_one_letter_code
_entity_poly.pdbx_strand_id
1 'polypeptide(L)'
;MPDLCISCSAYYYQGCGESAGNYQQFKIPFRQIAQVALALLAPKSDFIIAIDRSNWKFEQLEINILLAAVVYRATAFPLLWMLIDKKGNSNTTERIQLMERL
;
A
#
# COMPACT_ATOMS: atom_id res chain seq x y z
N MET A 1 -32.38 6.60 3.90
CA MET A 1 -32.11 5.27 3.30
C MET A 1 -33.07 5.08 2.14
N PRO A 2 -32.68 4.40 1.05
CA PRO A 2 -31.34 3.94 0.63
C PRO A 2 -31.02 4.45 -0.81
N ASP A 3 -29.85 4.35 -1.45
CA ASP A 3 -28.71 3.42 -1.45
C ASP A 3 -27.40 4.24 -1.56
N LEU A 4 -26.47 4.20 -0.61
CA LEU A 4 -25.36 3.25 -0.54
C LEU A 4 -24.50 3.17 -1.83
N CYS A 5 -23.61 4.15 -2.04
CA CYS A 5 -22.31 3.86 -2.63
C CYS A 5 -21.22 4.26 -1.62
N ILE A 6 -20.76 3.22 -0.96
CA ILE A 6 -19.77 3.19 0.09
C ILE A 6 -18.41 3.64 -0.44
N SER A 7 -17.75 4.45 0.40
CA SER A 7 -16.34 4.77 0.51
C SER A 7 -15.61 5.23 -0.75
N CYS A 8 -15.10 6.46 -0.65
CA CYS A 8 -13.84 6.88 -1.25
C CYS A 8 -12.78 5.81 -0.91
N SER A 9 -12.68 4.76 -1.74
CA SER A 9 -11.75 3.62 -1.58
C SER A 9 -11.12 3.07 -2.84
N ALA A 10 -11.52 3.54 -4.02
CA ALA A 10 -11.23 2.73 -5.21
C ALA A 10 -9.74 2.70 -5.61
N TYR A 11 -9.08 3.83 -5.90
CA TYR A 11 -7.73 3.85 -6.49
C TYR A 11 -7.03 5.22 -6.25
N TYR A 12 -7.13 5.72 -5.02
CA TYR A 12 -7.01 7.10 -4.56
C TYR A 12 -5.88 7.99 -5.15
N TYR A 13 -6.23 8.86 -6.09
CA TYR A 13 -6.22 10.33 -5.93
C TYR A 13 -6.94 10.94 -7.14
N GLN A 14 -8.25 11.10 -7.02
CA GLN A 14 -9.00 12.02 -7.89
C GLN A 14 -9.53 13.14 -7.01
N GLY A 15 -8.93 14.32 -7.16
CA GLY A 15 -9.60 15.61 -6.92
C GLY A 15 -9.38 16.29 -5.57
N CYS A 16 -8.20 16.90 -5.38
CA CYS A 16 -8.10 18.16 -4.64
C CYS A 16 -7.56 19.24 -5.59
N GLY A 17 -8.42 20.16 -6.02
CA GLY A 17 -8.05 21.46 -6.60
C GLY A 17 -7.70 21.47 -8.10
N GLU A 18 -8.21 22.47 -8.80
CA GLU A 18 -8.07 22.72 -10.23
C GLU A 18 -6.61 22.98 -10.65
N SER A 19 -5.90 21.93 -11.05
CA SER A 19 -4.74 22.02 -11.95
C SER A 19 -4.45 20.63 -12.52
N ALA A 20 -5.21 20.29 -13.58
CA ALA A 20 -5.16 19.00 -14.25
C ALA A 20 -3.84 18.82 -15.03
N GLY A 21 -2.78 18.46 -14.32
CA GLY A 21 -1.65 17.76 -14.92
C GLY A 21 -2.11 16.37 -15.39
N ASN A 22 -1.72 15.97 -16.60
CA ASN A 22 -2.15 14.71 -17.20
C ASN A 22 -1.31 13.55 -16.62
N TYR A 23 -1.66 13.07 -15.43
CA TYR A 23 -0.97 11.95 -14.79
C TYR A 23 -1.46 10.62 -15.37
N GLN A 24 -0.53 9.80 -15.87
CA GLN A 24 -0.85 8.45 -16.33
C GLN A 24 -1.09 7.53 -15.13
N GLN A 25 -2.26 6.90 -15.09
CA GLN A 25 -2.58 5.89 -14.10
C GLN A 25 -2.11 4.52 -14.58
N PHE A 26 -1.39 3.80 -13.72
CA PHE A 26 -0.91 2.45 -13.99
C PHE A 26 -1.46 1.48 -12.96
N LYS A 27 -1.97 0.33 -13.42
CA LYS A 27 -2.30 -0.78 -12.54
C LYS A 27 -1.01 -1.48 -12.11
N ILE A 28 -0.69 -1.45 -10.83
CA ILE A 28 0.52 -2.08 -10.28
C ILE A 28 0.27 -3.58 -10.09
N PRO A 29 1.03 -4.47 -10.76
CA PRO A 29 0.89 -5.91 -10.64
C PRO A 29 1.66 -6.43 -9.41
N PHE A 30 1.11 -6.18 -8.21
CA PHE A 30 1.78 -6.46 -6.93
C PHE A 30 2.28 -7.91 -6.80
N ARG A 31 1.48 -8.91 -7.22
CA ARG A 31 1.87 -10.32 -7.14
C ARG A 31 3.12 -10.62 -7.97
N GLN A 32 3.20 -10.06 -9.17
CA GLN A 32 4.35 -10.21 -10.06
C GLN A 32 5.58 -9.52 -9.49
N ILE A 33 5.42 -8.32 -8.94
CA ILE A 33 6.51 -7.60 -8.25
C ILE A 33 7.01 -8.42 -7.06
N ALA A 34 6.11 -8.97 -6.25
CA ALA A 34 6.47 -9.81 -5.11
C ALA A 34 7.22 -11.08 -5.53
N GLN A 35 6.73 -11.78 -6.56
CA GLN A 35 7.40 -12.96 -7.11
C GLN A 35 8.82 -12.64 -7.61
N VAL A 36 8.98 -11.55 -8.35
CA VAL A 36 10.29 -11.13 -8.86
C VAL A 36 11.21 -10.71 -7.72
N ALA A 37 10.73 -9.90 -6.78
CA ALA A 37 11.51 -9.45 -5.63
C ALA A 37 11.98 -10.64 -4.78
N LEU A 38 11.10 -11.60 -4.48
CA LEU A 38 11.47 -12.79 -3.72
C LEU A 38 12.44 -13.70 -4.49
N ALA A 39 12.24 -13.88 -5.80
CA ALA A 39 13.16 -14.66 -6.64
C ALA A 39 14.58 -14.05 -6.70
N LEU A 40 14.67 -12.71 -6.72
CA LEU A 40 15.96 -11.99 -6.77
C LEU A 40 16.65 -11.91 -5.40
N LEU A 41 15.89 -11.67 -4.33
CA LEU A 41 16.43 -11.33 -3.02
C LEU A 41 16.55 -12.54 -2.10
N ALA A 42 15.65 -13.52 -2.20
CA ALA A 42 15.51 -14.59 -1.22
C ALA A 42 15.43 -15.99 -1.85
N PRO A 43 16.50 -16.48 -2.51
CA PRO A 43 16.49 -17.83 -3.04
C PRO A 43 16.53 -18.86 -1.90
N LYS A 44 15.42 -19.59 -1.72
CA LYS A 44 15.27 -20.84 -0.94
C LYS A 44 15.40 -20.76 0.59
N SER A 45 15.31 -19.57 1.20
CA SER A 45 15.33 -19.41 2.67
C SER A 45 14.06 -18.79 3.21
N ASP A 46 13.83 -18.97 4.51
CA ASP A 46 12.87 -18.16 5.26
C ASP A 46 13.20 -16.67 5.07
N PHE A 47 12.17 -15.85 5.01
CA PHE A 47 12.28 -14.41 4.87
C PHE A 47 11.46 -13.70 5.93
N ILE A 48 11.87 -12.47 6.26
CA ILE A 48 11.17 -11.62 7.21
C ILE A 48 10.34 -10.63 6.40
N ILE A 49 9.07 -10.51 6.74
CA ILE A 49 8.21 -9.43 6.26
C ILE A 49 8.15 -8.34 7.32
N ALA A 50 8.54 -7.13 6.94
CA ALA A 50 8.29 -5.93 7.72
C ALA A 50 6.99 -5.29 7.25
N ILE A 51 6.12 -4.95 8.20
CA ILE A 51 4.92 -4.16 7.95
C ILE A 51 5.10 -2.81 8.62
N ASP A 52 5.03 -1.73 7.84
CA ASP A 52 5.16 -0.36 8.34
C ASP A 52 3.94 0.50 7.98
N ARG A 53 3.58 1.43 8.88
CA ARG A 53 2.56 2.46 8.63
C ARG A 53 3.24 3.80 8.45
N SER A 54 3.30 4.27 7.21
CA SER A 54 3.80 5.59 6.88
C SER A 54 2.64 6.59 6.72
N ASN A 55 2.71 7.70 7.45
CA ASN A 55 1.75 8.81 7.30
C ASN A 55 2.47 9.96 6.60
N TRP A 56 2.00 10.34 5.42
CA TRP A 56 2.51 11.49 4.67
C TRP A 56 1.49 12.62 4.78
N LYS A 57 1.93 13.82 5.13
CA LYS A 57 1.07 15.00 5.24
C LYS A 57 1.50 16.03 4.21
N PHE A 58 0.60 16.36 3.30
CA PHE A 58 0.76 17.43 2.31
C PHE A 58 -0.31 18.49 2.58
N GLU A 59 0.04 19.49 3.38
CA GLU A 59 -0.91 20.52 3.82
C GLU A 59 -2.18 19.94 4.46
N GLN A 60 -3.29 19.93 3.73
CA GLN A 60 -4.59 19.39 4.17
C GLN A 60 -4.76 17.90 3.84
N LEU A 61 -3.89 17.33 3.02
CA LEU A 61 -3.96 15.96 2.58
C LEU A 61 -3.15 15.03 3.50
N GLU A 62 -3.83 14.06 4.11
CA GLU A 62 -3.20 13.00 4.90
C GLU A 62 -3.24 11.67 4.13
N ILE A 63 -2.07 11.16 3.77
CA ILE A 63 -1.91 9.88 3.08
C ILE A 63 -1.39 8.84 4.08
N ASN A 64 -2.23 7.87 4.46
CA ASN A 64 -1.81 6.78 5.33
C ASN A 64 -1.56 5.53 4.48
N ILE A 65 -0.30 5.14 4.36
CA ILE A 65 0.16 3.98 3.61
C ILE A 65 0.49 2.87 4.62
N LEU A 66 -0.14 1.71 4.47
CA LEU A 66 0.29 0.47 5.12
C LEU A 66 1.07 -0.36 4.11
N LEU A 67 2.35 -0.55 4.37
CA LEU A 67 3.32 -1.16 3.46
C LEU A 67 3.77 -2.50 4.00
N ALA A 68 3.83 -3.52 3.15
CA ALA A 68 4.50 -4.78 3.40
C ALA A 68 5.76 -4.87 2.53
N ALA A 69 6.88 -5.20 3.16
CA ALA A 69 8.19 -5.27 2.54
C ALA A 69 8.94 -6.53 2.98
N VAL A 70 9.69 -7.15 2.06
CA VAL A 70 10.65 -8.20 2.44
C VAL A 70 11.92 -7.56 2.96
N VAL A 71 12.42 -8.06 4.09
CA VAL A 71 13.71 -7.62 4.65
C VAL A 71 14.81 -8.54 4.15
N TYR A 72 15.78 -7.97 3.45
CA TYR A 72 16.98 -8.66 2.99
C TYR A 72 18.22 -7.85 3.36
N ARG A 73 19.18 -8.46 4.06
CA ARG A 73 20.44 -7.82 4.48
C ARG A 73 20.22 -6.42 5.10
N ALA A 74 19.35 -6.34 6.11
CA ALA A 74 18.97 -5.11 6.80
C ALA A 74 18.32 -4.02 5.93
N THR A 75 17.86 -4.36 4.72
CA THR A 75 17.15 -3.46 3.80
C THR A 75 15.74 -3.97 3.55
N ALA A 76 14.73 -3.10 3.68
CA ALA A 76 13.34 -3.43 3.39
C ALA A 76 12.99 -3.09 1.94
N PHE A 77 12.55 -4.09 1.17
CA PHE A 77 12.11 -3.94 -0.21
C PHE A 77 10.58 -4.02 -0.29
N PRO A 78 9.90 -2.91 -0.68
CA PRO A 78 8.45 -2.86 -0.86
C PRO A 78 7.93 -3.97 -1.78
N LEU A 79 6.92 -4.71 -1.33
CA LEU A 79 6.23 -5.72 -2.14
C LEU A 79 4.84 -5.24 -2.55
N LEU A 80 4.06 -4.76 -1.58
CA LEU A 80 2.74 -4.19 -1.81
C LEU A 80 2.36 -3.22 -0.69
N TRP A 81 1.38 -2.38 -0.98
CA TRP A 81 0.81 -1.46 -0.01
C TRP A 81 -0.70 -1.28 -0.23
N MET A 82 -1.34 -0.72 0.78
CA MET A 82 -2.70 -0.20 0.69
C MET A 82 -2.79 1.15 1.39
N LEU A 83 -3.72 1.97 0.92
CA LEU A 83 -4.08 3.21 1.58
C LEU A 83 -5.16 2.90 2.61
N ILE A 84 -5.01 3.46 3.81
CA ILE A 84 -6.00 3.32 4.87
C ILE A 84 -6.65 4.68 5.09
N ASP A 85 -7.96 4.74 4.98
CA ASP A 85 -8.74 5.96 5.20
C ASP A 85 -9.05 6.16 6.70
N LYS A 86 -8.00 6.20 7.52
CA LYS A 86 -8.11 6.50 8.95
C LYS A 86 -6.84 7.11 9.52
N LYS A 87 -7.00 7.89 10.59
CA LYS A 87 -5.89 8.41 11.39
C LYS A 87 -5.43 7.38 12.43
N GLY A 88 -4.15 7.43 12.79
CA GLY A 88 -3.58 6.58 13.85
C GLY A 88 -2.91 5.31 13.34
N ASN A 89 -3.04 4.22 14.09
CA ASN A 89 -2.35 2.95 13.83
C ASN A 89 -3.19 1.98 13.02
N SER A 90 -2.52 1.12 12.25
CA SER A 90 -3.20 -0.04 11.65
C SER A 90 -3.70 -0.99 12.74
N ASN A 91 -4.81 -1.67 12.47
CA ASN A 91 -5.33 -2.74 13.32
C ASN A 91 -4.95 -4.11 12.74
N THR A 92 -5.20 -5.18 13.52
CA THR A 92 -4.87 -6.54 13.11
C THR A 92 -5.59 -6.96 11.83
N THR A 93 -6.84 -6.56 11.66
CA THR A 93 -7.64 -6.88 10.47
C THR A 93 -7.02 -6.30 9.20
N GLU A 94 -6.60 -5.03 9.21
CA GLU A 94 -5.93 -4.38 8.09
C GLU A 94 -4.58 -5.04 7.75
N ARG A 95 -3.84 -5.45 8.78
CA ARG A 95 -2.57 -6.17 8.58
C ARG A 95 -2.81 -7.54 7.95
N ILE A 96 -3.83 -8.27 8.40
CA ILE A 96 -4.22 -9.56 7.79
C ILE A 96 -4.63 -9.34 6.33
N GLN A 97 -5.50 -8.35 6.06
CA GLN A 97 -5.95 -8.03 4.70
C GLN A 97 -4.78 -7.68 3.76
N LEU A 98 -3.78 -6.95 4.25
CA LEU A 98 -2.57 -6.68 3.47
C LEU A 98 -1.80 -7.97 3.18
N MET A 99 -1.64 -8.85 4.17
CA MET A 99 -0.90 -10.11 4.01
C MET A 99 -1.62 -11.13 3.11
N GLU A 100 -2.95 -11.17 3.12
CA GLU A 100 -3.75 -12.01 2.21
C GLU A 100 -3.62 -11.61 0.73
N ARG A 101 -3.13 -10.39 0.46
CA ARG A 101 -2.88 -9.88 -0.90
C ARG A 101 -1.47 -10.15 -1.41
N LEU A 102 -0.54 -10.56 -0.53
CA LEU A 102 0.84 -10.95 -0.88
C LEU A 102 0.84 -12.31 -1.60
#